data_AF-A0A2S8WJG3-F1
#
_entry.id   AF-A0A2S8WJG3-F1
#
_cell.length_a   1.000
_cell.length_b   1.000
_cell.length_c   1.000
_cell.angle_alpha   90.00
_cell.angle_beta   90.00
_cell.angle_gamma   90.00
#
_symmetry.space_group_name_H-M   'P 1'
#
loop_
_entity.id
_entity.type
_entity.pdbx_description
1 polymer ?
#
loop_
_entity_poly.entity_id
_entity_poly.type
_entity_poly.pdbx_seq_one_letter_code
_entity_poly.pdbx_strand_id
1 'polypeptide(L)'
;MSFLSLTALVVLALAGAAGAMLRYLIDVSFTAAQVRQAPRRKHYFPWGIFSANTLACFLMAGILGVAAHTGVQLQLDRLLNAQGAGDPLSFSVSLVLLALSIGFCGSLSTMSTLMVSVLALSRSGARTMALAYLGVSLAAGLAAGSLGYYIPTLF
;
A
#
# COMPACT_ATOMS: atom_id res chain seq x y z
N MET A 1 -29.10 -0.03 1.67
CA MET A 1 -27.90 0.27 0.86
C MET A 1 -28.33 0.27 -0.60
N SER A 2 -27.96 1.31 -1.36
CA SER A 2 -28.28 1.38 -2.80
C SER A 2 -27.42 0.37 -3.59
N PHE A 3 -27.89 -0.06 -4.76
CA PHE A 3 -27.14 -0.98 -5.63
C PHE A 3 -25.71 -0.48 -5.93
N LEU A 4 -25.55 0.84 -6.19
CA LEU A 4 -24.24 1.46 -6.42
C LEU A 4 -23.29 1.34 -5.21
N SER A 5 -23.79 1.51 -3.99
CA SER A 5 -22.95 1.39 -2.78
C SER A 5 -22.43 -0.04 -2.58
N LEU A 6 -23.25 -1.05 -2.93
CA LEU A 6 -22.84 -2.45 -2.88
C LEU A 6 -21.74 -2.74 -3.92
N THR A 7 -21.90 -2.26 -5.15
CA THR A 7 -20.88 -2.42 -6.20
C THR A 7 -19.56 -1.80 -5.78
N ALA A 8 -19.58 -0.58 -5.21
CA ALA A 8 -18.37 0.08 -4.74
C ALA A 8 -17.65 -0.76 -3.67
N LEU A 9 -18.40 -1.27 -2.68
CA LEU A 9 -17.84 -2.11 -1.63
C LEU A 9 -17.19 -3.39 -2.19
N VAL A 10 -17.85 -4.07 -3.12
CA VAL A 10 -17.32 -5.28 -3.77
C VAL A 10 -16.02 -4.98 -4.51
N VAL A 11 -15.98 -3.89 -5.27
CA VAL A 11 -14.78 -3.51 -6.02
C VAL A 11 -13.62 -3.17 -5.07
N LEU A 12 -13.88 -2.42 -3.99
CA LEU A 12 -12.87 -2.13 -2.98
C LEU A 12 -12.38 -3.41 -2.29
N ALA A 13 -13.28 -4.35 -1.98
CA ALA A 13 -12.93 -5.63 -1.37
C ALA A 13 -12.06 -6.49 -2.29
N LEU A 14 -12.38 -6.55 -3.58
CA LEU A 14 -11.57 -7.27 -4.57
C LEU A 14 -10.19 -6.65 -4.75
N ALA A 15 -10.11 -5.32 -4.82
CA ALA A 15 -8.84 -4.61 -4.90
C ALA A 15 -7.99 -4.83 -3.63
N GLY A 16 -8.63 -4.82 -2.46
CA GLY A 16 -7.96 -5.15 -1.20
C GLY A 16 -7.46 -6.58 -1.12
N ALA A 17 -8.26 -7.55 -1.55
CA ALA A 17 -7.85 -8.95 -1.64
C ALA A 17 -6.63 -9.12 -2.56
N ALA A 18 -6.61 -8.44 -3.71
CA ALA A 18 -5.48 -8.43 -4.61
C ALA A 18 -4.22 -7.81 -3.97
N GLY A 19 -4.36 -6.68 -3.26
CA GLY A 19 -3.26 -6.02 -2.55
C GLY A 19 -2.67 -6.91 -1.45
N ALA A 20 -3.53 -7.55 -0.65
CA ALA A 20 -3.10 -8.49 0.39
C ALA A 20 -2.40 -9.73 -0.17
N MET A 21 -2.92 -10.28 -1.28
CA MET A 21 -2.30 -11.41 -1.97
C MET A 21 -0.92 -11.03 -2.51
N LEU A 22 -0.78 -9.87 -3.15
CA LEU A 22 0.51 -9.41 -3.65
C LEU A 22 1.50 -9.20 -2.51
N ARG A 23 1.08 -8.59 -1.40
CA ARG A 23 1.91 -8.44 -0.20
C ARG A 23 2.40 -9.81 0.30
N TYR A 24 1.53 -10.80 0.37
CA TYR A 24 1.88 -12.16 0.79
C TYR A 24 2.91 -12.80 -0.16
N LEU A 25 2.70 -12.69 -1.47
CA LEU A 25 3.62 -13.23 -2.48
C LEU A 25 4.99 -12.56 -2.41
N ILE A 26 5.03 -11.23 -2.25
CA ILE A 26 6.29 -10.49 -2.04
C ILE A 26 6.99 -11.02 -0.78
N ASP A 27 6.28 -11.13 0.33
CA ASP A 27 6.87 -11.55 1.61
C ASP A 27 7.45 -12.96 1.57
N VAL A 28 6.70 -13.91 1.03
CA VAL A 28 7.16 -15.29 0.86
C VAL A 28 8.33 -15.37 -0.12
N SER A 29 8.31 -14.63 -1.22
CA SER A 29 9.38 -14.68 -2.23
C SER A 29 10.71 -14.18 -1.68
N PHE A 30 10.70 -13.03 -0.99
CA PHE A 30 11.92 -12.48 -0.37
C PHE A 30 12.43 -13.37 0.75
N THR A 31 11.53 -13.87 1.61
CA THR A 31 11.91 -14.76 2.71
C THR A 31 12.52 -16.05 2.16
N ALA A 32 11.91 -16.67 1.15
CA ALA A 32 12.43 -17.87 0.51
C ALA A 32 13.81 -17.63 -0.12
N ALA A 33 14.02 -16.48 -0.78
CA ALA A 33 15.32 -16.12 -1.34
C ALA A 33 16.40 -15.96 -0.26
N GLN A 34 16.08 -15.32 0.87
CA GLN A 34 17.02 -15.13 1.97
C GLN A 34 17.42 -16.43 2.64
N VAL A 35 16.46 -17.33 2.89
CA VAL A 35 16.72 -18.64 3.49
C VAL A 35 17.61 -19.49 2.58
N ARG A 36 17.40 -19.42 1.25
CA ARG A 36 18.26 -20.12 0.27
C ARG A 36 19.69 -19.56 0.27
N GLN A 37 19.86 -18.24 0.34
CA GLN A 37 21.17 -17.60 0.26
C GLN A 37 22.00 -17.73 1.54
N ALA A 38 21.38 -17.65 2.71
CA ALA A 38 22.11 -17.58 3.99
C ALA A 38 21.46 -18.41 5.10
N PRO A 39 21.35 -19.74 4.95
CA PRO A 39 20.57 -20.61 5.84
C PRO A 39 21.05 -20.61 7.30
N ARG A 40 22.30 -20.20 7.57
CA ARG A 40 22.88 -20.11 8.92
C ARG A 40 22.71 -18.75 9.60
N ARG A 41 22.09 -17.75 8.96
CA ARG A 41 21.87 -16.45 9.62
C ARG A 41 20.86 -16.56 10.74
N LYS A 42 21.22 -16.02 11.92
CA LYS A 42 20.35 -15.98 13.10
C LYS A 42 19.20 -14.98 12.97
N HIS A 43 19.36 -13.91 12.19
CA HIS A 43 18.37 -12.86 12.00
C HIS A 43 18.29 -12.46 10.52
N TYR A 44 17.07 -12.29 10.01
CA TYR A 44 16.80 -11.89 8.62
C TYR A 44 16.15 -10.52 8.57
N PHE A 45 16.53 -9.73 7.56
CA PHE A 45 15.91 -8.43 7.34
C PHE A 45 14.55 -8.64 6.66
N PRO A 46 13.46 -8.03 7.13
CA PRO A 46 12.12 -8.23 6.56
C PRO A 46 11.94 -7.52 5.21
N TRP A 47 12.68 -7.95 4.17
CA TRP A 47 12.66 -7.31 2.85
C TRP A 47 11.28 -7.35 2.19
N GLY A 48 10.51 -8.41 2.44
CA GLY A 48 9.17 -8.58 1.92
C GLY A 48 8.24 -7.43 2.29
N ILE A 49 7.97 -7.30 3.59
CA ILE A 49 7.13 -6.24 4.15
C ILE A 49 7.70 -4.85 3.87
N PHE A 50 9.02 -4.66 3.96
CA PHE A 50 9.67 -3.41 3.58
C PHE A 50 9.32 -2.98 2.15
N SER A 51 9.47 -3.90 1.19
CA SER A 51 9.23 -3.64 -0.23
C SER A 51 7.77 -3.38 -0.51
N ALA A 52 6.86 -4.15 0.09
CA ALA A 52 5.42 -3.97 -0.05
C ALA A 52 4.96 -2.60 0.47
N ASN A 53 5.42 -2.19 1.67
CA ASN A 53 5.09 -0.88 2.24
C ASN A 53 5.66 0.26 1.38
N THR A 54 6.92 0.16 0.94
CA THR A 54 7.57 1.18 0.12
C THR A 54 6.85 1.35 -1.22
N LEU A 55 6.50 0.24 -1.88
CA LEU A 55 5.74 0.24 -3.13
C LEU A 55 4.34 0.83 -2.92
N ALA A 56 3.65 0.48 -1.84
CA ALA A 56 2.34 1.04 -1.53
C ALA A 56 2.40 2.56 -1.31
N CYS A 57 3.43 3.08 -0.62
CA CYS A 57 3.64 4.53 -0.47
C CYS A 57 3.84 5.22 -1.81
N PHE A 58 4.68 4.66 -2.69
CA PHE A 58 4.92 5.18 -4.04
C PHE A 58 3.62 5.24 -4.86
N LEU A 59 2.88 4.12 -4.92
CA LEU A 59 1.66 4.01 -5.70
C LEU A 59 0.55 4.92 -5.17
N MET A 60 0.33 4.93 -3.85
CA MET A 60 -0.69 5.77 -3.21
C MET A 60 -0.43 7.26 -3.49
N ALA A 61 0.82 7.70 -3.34
CA ALA A 61 1.18 9.09 -3.60
C ALA A 61 1.17 9.43 -5.09
N GLY A 62 1.51 8.49 -5.98
CA GLY A 62 1.36 8.64 -7.43
C GLY A 62 -0.10 8.83 -7.85
N ILE A 63 -1.02 8.03 -7.29
CA ILE A 63 -2.45 8.19 -7.50
C ILE A 63 -2.90 9.58 -7.03
N LEU A 64 -2.44 10.02 -5.86
CA LEU A 64 -2.74 11.35 -5.33
C LEU A 64 -2.16 12.47 -6.21
N GLY A 65 -0.93 12.33 -6.71
CA GLY A 65 -0.28 13.30 -7.59
C GLY A 65 -1.02 13.45 -8.92
N VAL A 66 -1.41 12.33 -9.55
CA VAL A 66 -2.23 12.33 -10.77
C VAL A 66 -3.59 12.99 -10.52
N ALA A 67 -4.26 12.64 -9.42
CA ALA A 67 -5.55 13.22 -9.06
C ALA A 67 -5.44 14.74 -8.83
N ALA A 68 -4.38 15.20 -8.16
CA ALA A 68 -4.11 16.61 -7.94
C ALA A 68 -3.84 17.36 -9.25
N HIS A 69 -3.08 16.77 -10.17
CA HIS A 69 -2.74 17.41 -11.46
C HIS A 69 -3.92 17.47 -12.43
N THR A 70 -4.80 16.45 -12.41
CA THR A 70 -5.98 16.37 -13.29
C THR A 70 -7.21 17.07 -12.70
N GLY A 71 -7.14 17.57 -11.46
CA GLY A 71 -8.28 18.18 -10.76
C GLY A 71 -9.36 17.18 -10.33
N VAL A 72 -9.07 15.87 -10.39
CA VAL A 72 -10.00 14.82 -9.98
C VAL A 72 -10.06 14.75 -8.45
N GLN A 73 -11.24 14.96 -7.88
CA GLN A 73 -11.46 14.81 -6.44
C GLN A 73 -11.90 13.39 -6.08
N LEU A 74 -11.26 12.78 -5.08
CA LEU A 74 -11.67 11.51 -4.49
C LEU A 74 -12.96 11.71 -3.67
N GLN A 75 -14.12 11.55 -4.31
CA GLN A 75 -15.42 11.83 -3.71
C GLN A 75 -16.02 10.60 -3.00
N LEU A 76 -15.39 10.20 -1.89
CA LEU A 76 -15.84 9.05 -1.08
C LEU A 76 -17.30 9.21 -0.61
N ASP A 77 -17.72 10.42 -0.24
CA ASP A 77 -19.09 10.72 0.19
C ASP A 77 -20.14 10.50 -0.91
N ARG A 78 -19.79 10.76 -2.18
CA ARG A 78 -20.71 10.52 -3.31
C ARG A 78 -20.92 9.03 -3.55
N LEU A 79 -19.88 8.20 -3.36
CA LEU A 79 -19.99 6.75 -3.49
C LEU A 79 -20.83 6.12 -2.37
N LEU A 80 -20.68 6.61 -1.13
CA LEU A 80 -21.40 6.05 0.02
C LEU A 80 -22.86 6.49 0.06
N ASN A 81 -23.16 7.75 -0.26
CA ASN A 81 -24.52 8.29 -0.18
C ASN A 81 -25.32 8.13 -1.48
N ALA A 82 -24.72 7.55 -2.53
CA ALA A 82 -25.31 7.44 -3.87
C ALA A 82 -25.89 8.78 -4.39
N GLN A 83 -25.36 9.89 -3.90
CA GLN A 83 -25.72 11.22 -4.37
C GLN A 83 -24.83 11.54 -5.56
N GLY A 84 -25.34 11.22 -6.74
CA GLY A 84 -24.62 11.49 -7.97
C GLY A 84 -25.24 10.80 -9.18
N ALA A 85 -26.38 11.32 -9.64
CA ALA A 85 -26.66 11.38 -11.07
C ALA A 85 -25.70 12.40 -11.74
N GLY A 86 -24.41 12.24 -11.50
CA GLY A 86 -23.34 12.91 -12.23
C GLY A 86 -22.98 12.06 -13.44
N ASP A 87 -22.17 12.62 -14.33
CA ASP A 87 -21.56 11.95 -15.47
C ASP A 87 -21.03 10.54 -15.09
N PRO A 88 -21.44 9.45 -15.79
CA PRO A 88 -21.03 8.08 -15.48
C PRO A 88 -19.50 7.88 -15.45
N LEU A 89 -18.78 8.74 -16.15
CA LEU A 89 -17.33 8.72 -16.24
C LEU A 89 -16.68 9.14 -14.91
N SER A 90 -17.13 10.22 -14.25
CA SER A 90 -16.58 10.66 -12.97
C SER A 90 -16.78 9.64 -11.85
N PHE A 91 -17.92 8.95 -11.84
CA PHE A 91 -18.19 7.85 -10.91
C PHE A 91 -17.19 6.71 -11.11
N SER A 92 -17.01 6.27 -12.36
CA SER A 92 -16.11 5.17 -12.70
C SER A 92 -14.65 5.50 -12.34
N VAL A 93 -14.20 6.72 -12.65
CA VAL A 93 -12.85 7.19 -12.28
C VAL A 93 -12.67 7.21 -10.77
N SER A 94 -13.62 7.78 -10.02
CA SER A 94 -13.55 7.85 -8.55
C SER A 94 -13.51 6.45 -7.92
N LEU A 95 -14.32 5.52 -8.44
CA LEU A 95 -14.34 4.14 -7.98
C LEU A 95 -13.00 3.45 -8.22
N VAL A 96 -12.42 3.60 -9.41
CA VAL A 96 -11.11 3.03 -9.75
C VAL A 96 -10.01 3.62 -8.86
N LEU A 97 -10.00 4.94 -8.68
CA LEU A 97 -9.00 5.59 -7.84
C LEU A 97 -9.11 5.10 -6.39
N LEU A 98 -10.32 5.00 -5.83
CA LEU A 98 -10.54 4.50 -4.46
C LEU A 98 -10.22 3.00 -4.32
N ALA A 99 -10.53 2.19 -5.33
CA ALA A 99 -10.16 0.79 -5.35
C ALA A 99 -8.64 0.60 -5.35
N LEU A 100 -7.91 1.36 -6.17
CA LEU A 100 -6.45 1.30 -6.25
C LEU A 100 -5.77 1.88 -5.00
N SER A 101 -6.31 2.96 -4.45
CA SER A 101 -5.73 3.62 -3.28
C SER A 101 -6.13 2.93 -1.97
N ILE A 102 -7.37 3.09 -1.52
CA ILE A 102 -7.84 2.56 -0.24
C ILE A 102 -7.88 1.02 -0.25
N GLY A 103 -8.36 0.41 -1.34
CA GLY A 103 -8.43 -1.05 -1.46
C GLY A 103 -7.04 -1.68 -1.59
N PHE A 104 -6.45 -1.54 -2.77
CA PHE A 104 -5.21 -2.21 -3.14
C PHE A 104 -3.99 -1.69 -2.37
N CYS A 105 -3.66 -0.41 -2.44
CA CYS A 105 -2.48 0.13 -1.73
C CYS A 105 -2.64 0.01 -0.20
N GLY A 106 -3.85 0.23 0.31
CA GLY A 106 -4.17 0.03 1.72
C GLY A 106 -3.85 -1.39 2.20
N SER A 107 -4.27 -2.42 1.45
CA SER A 107 -4.05 -3.83 1.81
C SER A 107 -2.65 -4.38 1.43
N LEU A 108 -2.00 -3.74 0.45
CA LEU A 108 -0.61 -4.00 0.07
C LEU A 108 0.36 -3.52 1.15
N SER A 109 0.03 -2.43 1.84
CA SER A 109 0.79 -1.94 3.00
C SER A 109 0.37 -2.64 4.30
N THR A 110 1.25 -2.66 5.30
CA THR A 110 0.91 -3.13 6.64
C THR A 110 1.80 -2.50 7.71
N MET A 111 1.18 -1.89 8.72
CA MET A 111 1.87 -1.42 9.92
C MET A 111 1.92 -2.49 11.01
N SER A 112 0.89 -3.31 11.14
CA SER A 112 0.82 -4.34 12.18
C SER A 112 1.94 -5.37 12.03
N THR A 113 2.19 -5.84 10.80
CA THR A 113 3.27 -6.79 10.52
C THR A 113 4.65 -6.15 10.69
N LEU A 114 4.82 -4.89 10.27
CA LEU A 114 6.05 -4.13 10.51
C LEU A 114 6.38 -4.08 12.02
N MET A 115 5.40 -3.76 12.86
CA MET A 115 5.59 -3.72 14.31
C MET A 115 5.93 -5.09 14.90
N VAL A 116 5.29 -6.15 14.42
CA VAL A 116 5.62 -7.54 14.81
C VAL A 116 7.07 -7.87 14.43
N SER A 117 7.54 -7.51 13.24
CA SER A 117 8.93 -7.74 12.82
C SER A 117 9.94 -6.94 13.64
N VAL A 118 9.65 -5.66 13.92
CA VAL A 118 10.49 -4.82 14.81
C VAL A 118 10.58 -5.45 16.20
N LEU A 119 9.45 -5.89 16.76
CA LEU A 119 9.40 -6.53 18.08
C LEU A 119 10.14 -7.87 18.08
N ALA A 120 10.02 -8.68 17.03
CA ALA A 120 10.72 -9.96 16.89
C ALA A 120 12.24 -9.75 16.81
N LEU A 121 12.71 -8.77 16.03
CA LEU A 121 14.13 -8.40 15.97
C LEU A 121 14.65 -7.90 17.33
N SER A 122 13.86 -7.08 18.02
CA SER A 122 14.23 -6.57 19.36
C SER A 122 14.32 -7.67 20.41
N ARG A 123 13.32 -8.58 20.45
CA ARG A 123 13.27 -9.71 21.40
C ARG A 123 14.34 -10.77 21.13
N SER A 124 14.75 -10.95 19.88
CA SER A 124 15.82 -11.89 19.51
C SER A 124 17.24 -11.37 19.79
N GLY A 125 17.38 -10.15 20.33
CA GLY A 125 18.66 -9.52 20.65
C GLY A 125 19.24 -8.65 19.53
N ALA A 126 18.66 -8.68 18.33
CA ALA A 126 19.09 -7.90 17.16
C ALA A 126 18.53 -6.45 17.19
N ARG A 127 18.74 -5.73 18.30
CA ARG A 127 18.17 -4.39 18.53
C ARG A 127 18.62 -3.33 17.51
N THR A 128 19.89 -3.35 17.11
CA THR A 128 20.42 -2.45 16.07
C THR A 128 19.69 -2.65 14.74
N MET A 129 19.43 -3.90 14.39
CA MET A 129 18.70 -4.26 13.18
C MET A 129 17.22 -3.89 13.27
N ALA A 130 16.59 -4.01 14.45
CA ALA A 130 15.23 -3.54 14.69
C ALA A 130 15.10 -2.03 14.46
N LEU A 131 16.03 -1.24 15.03
CA LEU A 131 16.08 0.22 14.86
C LEU A 131 16.36 0.59 13.40
N ALA A 132 17.31 -0.08 12.75
CA ALA A 132 17.61 0.14 11.34
C ALA A 132 16.41 -0.19 10.45
N TYR A 133 15.72 -1.32 10.69
CA TYR A 133 14.53 -1.69 9.93
C TYR A 133 13.42 -0.65 10.06
N LEU A 134 13.14 -0.17 11.28
CA LEU A 134 12.15 0.89 11.51
C LEU A 134 12.55 2.20 10.80
N GLY A 135 13.78 2.66 11.01
CA GLY A 135 14.26 3.92 10.45
C GLY A 135 14.30 3.92 8.93
N VAL A 136 14.83 2.85 8.32
CA VAL A 136 14.88 2.70 6.87
C VAL A 136 13.48 2.56 6.28
N SER A 137 12.56 1.86 6.94
CA SER A 137 11.17 1.75 6.45
C SER A 137 10.45 3.10 6.42
N LEU A 138 10.62 3.92 7.47
CA LEU A 138 10.05 5.28 7.49
C LEU A 138 10.69 6.16 6.40
N ALA A 139 12.01 6.19 6.33
CA ALA A 139 12.72 7.03 5.36
C ALA A 139 12.39 6.64 3.92
N ALA A 140 12.36 5.33 3.62
CA ALA A 140 11.99 4.81 2.30
C ALA A 140 10.53 5.10 1.98
N GLY A 141 9.60 4.95 2.93
CA GLY A 141 8.20 5.28 2.74
C GLY A 141 7.98 6.76 2.40
N LEU A 142 8.66 7.67 3.12
CA LEU A 142 8.61 9.10 2.86
C LEU A 142 9.23 9.47 1.50
N ALA A 143 10.39 8.90 1.18
CA ALA A 143 11.05 9.13 -0.10
C ALA A 143 10.19 8.62 -1.27
N ALA A 144 9.68 7.39 -1.16
CA ALA A 144 8.80 6.78 -2.13
C ALA A 144 7.50 7.58 -2.32
N GLY A 145 6.88 8.02 -1.22
CA GLY A 145 5.71 8.89 -1.28
C GLY A 145 5.99 10.23 -1.96
N SER A 146 7.11 10.87 -1.63
CA SER A 146 7.53 12.13 -2.26
C SER A 146 7.74 11.96 -3.76
N LEU A 147 8.50 10.93 -4.17
CA LEU A 147 8.72 10.61 -5.58
C LEU A 147 7.40 10.29 -6.31
N GLY A 148 6.54 9.48 -5.71
CA GLY A 148 5.24 9.14 -6.27
C GLY A 148 4.41 10.40 -6.55
N TYR A 149 4.34 11.32 -5.60
CA TYR A 149 3.56 12.55 -5.74
C TYR A 149 4.08 13.49 -6.84
N TYR A 150 5.41 13.65 -6.95
CA TYR A 150 6.01 14.61 -7.87
C TYR A 150 6.22 14.09 -9.30
N ILE A 151 6.35 12.78 -9.52
CA ILE A 151 6.54 12.22 -10.86
C ILE A 151 5.47 12.68 -11.86
N PRO A 152 4.16 12.67 -11.53
CA PRO A 152 3.11 13.15 -12.43
C PRO A 152 3.24 14.61 -12.83
N THR A 153 3.91 15.45 -12.03
CA THR A 153 4.07 16.90 -12.34
C THR A 153 5.21 17.19 -13.32
N LEU A 154 5.99 16.17 -13.71
CA LEU A 154 7.10 16.32 -14.65
C LEU A 154 6.67 16.23 -16.12
N PHE A 155 5.38 15.94 -16.38
CA PHE A 155 4.80 15.74 -17.71
C PHE A 155 3.48 16.50 -17.84
#